data_AF-A0A967CZX8-F1
#
_entry.id   AF-A0A967CZX8-F1
#
_cell.length_a   1.000
_cell.length_b   1.000
_cell.length_c   1.000
_cell.angle_alpha   90.00
_cell.angle_beta   90.00
_cell.angle_gamma   90.00
#
_symmetry.space_group_name_H-M   'P 1'
#
loop_
_entity.id
_entity.type
_entity.pdbx_description
1 polymer ?
#
loop_
_entity_poly.entity_id
_entity_poly.type
_entity_poly.pdbx_seq_one_letter_code
_entity_poly.pdbx_strand_id
1 'polypeptide(L)'
;MRGDSVEERRFKGPIRGQLIFALLFLALSILLISQLGDQTKWIKKTKFAAQPRLWPMIALTGMVFFTGLHLWRLPRRRILQVDLQEAKRWLQVVEYCVWFIAYVWVVPNLGYLISTLIFLPALAYRAGYHNKKMMTYAAGIGFSIVVIFKS
;
A
#
# COMPACT_ATOMS: atom_id res chain seq x y z
N MET A 1 -1.49 11.12 -34.22
CA MET A 1 -2.79 10.46 -33.99
C MET A 1 -2.55 9.18 -33.21
N ARG A 2 -3.14 9.02 -32.02
CA ARG A 2 -2.91 7.85 -31.15
C ARG A 2 -3.53 6.61 -31.80
N GLY A 3 -2.73 5.58 -32.08
CA GLY A 3 -3.17 4.31 -32.70
C GLY A 3 -3.93 3.43 -31.71
N ASP A 4 -5.00 3.96 -31.12
CA ASP A 4 -5.81 3.27 -30.13
C ASP A 4 -6.70 2.23 -30.83
N SER A 5 -6.64 0.97 -30.36
CA SER A 5 -7.38 -0.15 -30.93
C SER A 5 -8.89 0.01 -30.77
N VAL A 6 -9.69 -0.70 -31.59
CA VAL A 6 -11.16 -0.65 -31.52
C VAL A 6 -11.67 -1.04 -30.12
N GLU A 7 -10.98 -1.96 -29.45
CA GLU A 7 -11.29 -2.41 -28.09
C GLU A 7 -11.02 -1.32 -27.04
N GLU A 8 -9.92 -0.57 -27.17
CA GLU A 8 -9.60 0.56 -26.28
C GLU A 8 -10.66 1.67 -26.38
N ARG A 9 -11.23 1.91 -27.56
CA ARG A 9 -12.28 2.92 -27.78
C ARG A 9 -13.63 2.51 -27.20
N ARG A 10 -13.90 1.21 -27.07
CA ARG A 10 -15.17 0.68 -26.55
C ARG A 10 -15.20 0.64 -25.02
N PHE A 11 -14.06 0.76 -24.35
CA PHE A 11 -13.95 0.74 -22.90
C PHE A 11 -14.36 2.10 -22.30
N LYS A 12 -15.43 2.13 -21.49
CA LYS A 12 -16.00 3.35 -20.90
C LYS A 12 -15.35 3.79 -19.57
N GLY A 13 -14.35 3.06 -19.06
CA GLY A 13 -13.70 3.36 -17.78
C GLY A 13 -12.36 4.11 -17.90
N PRO A 14 -11.83 4.66 -16.80
CA PRO A 14 -10.46 5.19 -16.78
C PRO A 14 -9.47 4.05 -17.04
N ILE A 15 -8.74 4.13 -18.15
CA ILE A 15 -7.74 3.12 -18.59
C ILE A 15 -6.40 3.29 -17.83
N ARG A 16 -6.32 4.24 -16.90
CA ARG A 16 -5.09 4.62 -16.22
C ARG A 16 -4.73 3.58 -15.15
N GLY A 17 -3.46 3.15 -15.13
CA GLY A 17 -2.90 2.29 -14.10
C GLY A 17 -3.35 0.83 -14.11
N GLN A 18 -4.34 0.45 -14.93
CA GLN A 18 -4.98 -0.87 -14.88
C GLN A 18 -4.00 -2.03 -15.09
N LEU A 19 -3.07 -1.90 -16.03
CA LEU A 19 -2.10 -2.96 -16.31
C LEU A 19 -1.07 -3.12 -15.18
N ILE A 20 -0.52 -2.01 -14.67
CA ILE A 20 0.42 -2.04 -13.55
C ILE A 20 -0.28 -2.60 -12.30
N PHE A 21 -1.51 -2.17 -12.05
CA PHE A 21 -2.34 -2.71 -10.96
C PHE A 21 -2.54 -4.21 -11.11
N ALA A 22 -2.99 -4.69 -12.28
CA ALA A 22 -3.24 -6.11 -12.51
C ALA A 22 -1.97 -6.95 -12.36
N LEU A 23 -0.83 -6.47 -12.88
CA LEU A 23 0.46 -7.15 -12.73
C LEU A 23 0.92 -7.21 -11.26
N LEU A 24 0.87 -6.07 -10.55
CA LEU A 24 1.23 -6.02 -9.13
C LEU A 24 0.32 -6.91 -8.29
N PHE A 25 -1.00 -6.85 -8.51
CA PHE A 25 -1.97 -7.64 -7.78
C PHE A 25 -1.79 -9.15 -8.04
N LEU A 26 -1.53 -9.55 -9.29
CA LEU A 26 -1.25 -10.94 -9.63
C LEU A 26 0.04 -11.42 -8.98
N ALA A 27 1.11 -10.61 -9.06
CA ALA A 27 2.40 -10.95 -8.46
C ALA A 27 2.30 -11.12 -6.94
N LEU A 28 1.62 -10.18 -6.25
CA LEU A 28 1.39 -10.28 -4.80
C LEU A 28 0.51 -11.47 -4.44
N SER A 29 -0.53 -11.77 -5.22
CA SER A 29 -1.41 -12.92 -4.98
C SER A 29 -0.64 -14.25 -5.15
N ILE A 30 0.23 -14.34 -6.14
CA ILE A 30 1.11 -15.51 -6.37
C ILE A 30 2.12 -15.65 -5.21
N LEU A 31 2.71 -14.55 -4.75
CA LEU A 31 3.61 -14.56 -3.60
C LEU A 31 2.89 -15.03 -2.33
N LEU A 32 1.70 -14.52 -2.06
CA LEU A 32 0.91 -14.90 -0.89
C LEU A 32 0.49 -16.37 -0.94
N ILE A 33 0.03 -16.86 -2.10
CA ILE A 33 -0.37 -18.27 -2.22
C ILE A 33 0.83 -19.21 -2.12
N SER A 34 2.02 -18.82 -2.59
CA SER A 34 3.24 -19.63 -2.43
C SER A 34 3.66 -19.74 -0.96
N GLN A 35 3.43 -18.70 -0.16
CA GLN A 35 3.75 -18.69 1.27
C GLN A 35 2.67 -19.31 2.15
N LEU A 36 1.48 -19.59 1.61
CA LEU A 36 0.35 -20.14 2.37
C LEU A 36 0.70 -21.45 3.08
N GLY A 37 1.57 -22.26 2.48
CA GLY A 37 2.07 -23.51 3.04
C GLY A 37 2.77 -23.36 4.38
N ASP A 38 3.61 -22.35 4.49
CA ASP A 38 4.47 -22.11 5.65
C ASP A 38 3.75 -21.30 6.73
N GLN A 39 2.87 -20.39 6.32
CA GLN A 39 2.16 -19.48 7.23
C GLN A 39 0.89 -20.08 7.83
N THR A 40 0.29 -21.12 7.20
CA THR A 40 -0.96 -21.72 7.69
C THR A 40 -0.89 -23.24 7.80
N LYS A 41 -1.30 -23.76 8.96
CA LYS A 41 -1.30 -25.19 9.26
C LYS A 41 -2.71 -25.77 9.21
N TRP A 42 -2.81 -27.02 8.74
CA TRP A 42 -4.01 -27.83 8.92
C TRP A 42 -4.02 -28.39 10.34
N ILE A 43 -5.15 -28.27 11.03
CA ILE A 43 -5.31 -28.75 12.40
C ILE A 43 -6.11 -30.05 12.38
N LYS A 44 -5.54 -31.10 12.98
CA LYS A 44 -6.24 -32.40 13.12
C LYS A 44 -7.43 -32.23 14.06
N LYS A 45 -8.55 -32.91 13.76
CA LYS A 45 -9.82 -32.90 14.53
C LYS A 45 -10.61 -31.58 14.53
N THR A 46 -10.34 -30.67 13.58
CA THR A 46 -11.15 -29.46 13.37
C THR A 46 -12.04 -29.62 12.14
N LYS A 47 -13.28 -29.11 12.21
CA LYS A 47 -14.23 -29.10 11.09
C LYS A 47 -13.60 -28.46 9.85
N PHE A 48 -13.86 -28.99 8.66
CA PHE A 48 -13.24 -28.54 7.41
C PHE A 48 -13.38 -27.03 7.17
N ALA A 49 -14.60 -26.47 7.31
CA ALA A 49 -14.86 -25.03 7.15
C ALA A 49 -14.24 -24.14 8.24
N ALA A 50 -13.83 -24.72 9.38
CA ALA A 50 -13.16 -24.01 10.47
C ALA A 50 -11.62 -24.15 10.39
N GLN A 51 -11.11 -24.77 9.32
CA GLN A 51 -9.67 -24.92 9.13
C GLN A 51 -9.05 -23.54 8.83
N PRO A 52 -8.00 -23.13 9.56
CA PRO A 52 -7.37 -21.82 9.37
C PRO A 52 -6.89 -21.56 7.94
N ARG A 53 -6.55 -22.63 7.21
CA ARG A 53 -6.01 -22.56 5.85
C ARG A 53 -7.09 -22.52 4.75
N LEU A 54 -8.32 -22.97 5.01
CA LEU A 54 -9.33 -23.16 3.98
C LEU A 54 -9.72 -21.85 3.30
N TRP A 55 -10.16 -20.86 4.09
CA TRP A 55 -10.61 -19.59 3.54
C TRP A 55 -9.49 -18.79 2.87
N PRO A 56 -8.28 -18.68 3.46
CA PRO A 56 -7.14 -18.08 2.77
C PRO A 56 -6.81 -18.77 1.44
N MET A 57 -6.87 -20.11 1.39
CA MET A 57 -6.62 -20.85 0.15
C MET A 57 -7.64 -20.53 -0.94
N ILE A 58 -8.94 -20.54 -0.60
CA ILE A 58 -10.01 -20.24 -1.56
C ILE A 58 -9.89 -18.79 -2.05
N ALA A 59 -9.68 -17.84 -1.13
CA ALA A 59 -9.56 -16.44 -1.45
C ALA A 59 -8.36 -16.17 -2.39
N LEU A 60 -7.17 -16.67 -2.05
CA LEU A 60 -5.96 -16.48 -2.85
C LEU A 60 -6.05 -17.19 -4.21
N THR A 61 -6.62 -18.39 -4.26
CA THR A 61 -6.85 -19.10 -5.52
C THR A 61 -7.78 -18.29 -6.42
N GLY A 62 -8.87 -17.75 -5.86
CA GLY A 62 -9.78 -16.86 -6.57
C GLY A 62 -9.08 -15.61 -7.09
N MET A 63 -8.28 -14.94 -6.24
CA MET A 63 -7.51 -13.76 -6.63
C MET A 63 -6.56 -14.05 -7.79
N VAL A 64 -5.75 -15.10 -7.73
CA VAL A 64 -4.84 -15.49 -8.83
C VAL A 64 -5.61 -15.80 -10.11
N PHE A 65 -6.68 -16.59 -10.01
CA PHE A 65 -7.47 -17.01 -11.17
C PHE A 65 -8.18 -15.83 -11.85
N PHE A 66 -8.95 -15.04 -11.09
CA PHE A 66 -9.71 -13.92 -11.65
C PHE A 66 -8.81 -12.80 -12.13
N THR A 67 -7.69 -12.51 -11.45
CA THR A 67 -6.74 -11.51 -11.94
C THR A 67 -5.99 -12.01 -13.18
N GLY A 68 -5.67 -13.30 -13.27
CA GLY A 68 -5.13 -13.91 -14.48
C GLY A 68 -6.09 -13.77 -15.68
N LEU A 69 -7.37 -14.05 -15.47
CA LEU A 69 -8.42 -13.83 -16.48
C LEU A 69 -8.59 -12.35 -16.84
N HIS A 70 -8.52 -11.45 -15.86
CA HIS A 70 -8.60 -10.01 -16.07
C HIS A 70 -7.43 -9.51 -16.94
N LEU A 71 -6.20 -9.98 -16.66
CA LEU A 71 -5.02 -9.66 -17.45
C LEU A 71 -5.13 -10.22 -18.88
N TRP A 72 -5.72 -11.41 -19.05
CA TRP A 72 -5.98 -11.97 -20.38
C TRP A 72 -6.96 -11.10 -21.16
N ARG A 73 -8.08 -10.71 -20.54
CA ARG A 73 -9.12 -9.87 -21.18
C ARG A 73 -8.80 -8.38 -21.23
N LEU A 74 -7.61 -7.97 -20.81
CA LEU A 74 -7.27 -6.55 -20.76
C LEU A 74 -7.21 -5.97 -22.19
N PRO A 75 -8.01 -4.94 -22.52
CA PRO A 75 -8.08 -4.37 -23.87
C PRO A 75 -6.78 -3.68 -24.29
N ARG A 76 -5.93 -3.34 -23.31
CA ARG A 76 -4.66 -2.64 -23.48
C ARG A 76 -3.55 -3.35 -22.73
N ARG A 77 -2.49 -3.75 -23.43
CA ARG A 77 -1.31 -4.42 -22.85
C ARG A 77 -0.01 -3.59 -22.84
N ARG A 78 -0.11 -2.28 -23.05
CA ARG A 78 1.05 -1.37 -23.13
C ARG A 78 1.07 -0.42 -21.94
N ILE A 79 2.22 -0.32 -21.27
CA ILE A 79 2.49 0.66 -20.22
C ILE A 79 2.68 2.04 -20.87
N LEU A 80 1.90 3.03 -20.42
CA LEU A 80 2.06 4.42 -20.78
C LEU A 80 2.69 5.24 -19.64
N GLN A 81 3.17 6.43 -20.00
CA GLN A 81 3.58 7.46 -19.05
C GLN A 81 2.49 7.81 -18.02
N VAL A 82 1.21 7.73 -18.41
CA VAL A 82 0.08 8.00 -17.51
C VAL A 82 -0.02 6.93 -16.41
N ASP A 83 0.25 5.67 -16.75
CA ASP A 83 0.23 4.56 -15.78
C ASP A 83 1.38 4.70 -14.78
N LEU A 84 2.56 5.12 -15.24
CA LEU A 84 3.71 5.40 -14.38
C LEU A 84 3.47 6.56 -13.43
N GLN A 85 2.78 7.62 -13.88
CA GLN A 85 2.40 8.74 -13.01
C GLN A 85 1.45 8.30 -11.90
N GLU A 86 0.53 7.38 -12.18
CA GLU A 86 -0.38 6.84 -11.19
C GLU A 86 0.34 5.90 -10.22
N ALA A 87 1.21 5.03 -10.71
CA ALA A 87 2.08 4.20 -9.87
C ALA A 87 2.95 5.04 -8.93
N LYS A 88 3.46 6.19 -9.40
CA LYS A 88 4.20 7.13 -8.56
C LYS A 88 3.34 7.71 -7.44
N ARG A 89 2.04 7.98 -7.67
CA ARG A 89 1.13 8.40 -6.59
C ARG A 89 0.88 7.29 -5.59
N TRP A 90 0.77 6.04 -6.04
CA TRP A 90 0.66 4.91 -5.10
C TRP A 90 1.91 4.80 -4.22
N LEU A 91 3.10 5.01 -4.80
CA LEU A 91 4.36 5.00 -4.04
C LEU A 91 4.40 6.11 -2.98
N GLN A 92 3.80 7.27 -3.22
CA GLN A 92 3.68 8.34 -2.21
C GLN A 92 2.88 7.89 -0.99
N VAL A 93 1.87 7.01 -1.13
CA VAL A 93 1.14 6.46 0.02
C VAL A 93 2.05 5.52 0.81
N VAL A 94 2.78 4.65 0.11
CA VAL A 94 3.75 3.73 0.73
C VAL A 94 4.84 4.50 1.49
N GLU A 95 5.26 5.65 0.98
CA GLU A 95 6.23 6.53 1.66
C GLU A 95 5.74 6.95 3.06
N TYR A 96 4.46 7.29 3.24
CA TYR A 96 3.93 7.62 4.57
C TYR A 96 3.88 6.40 5.49
N CYS A 97 3.63 5.20 4.96
CA CYS A 97 3.77 3.97 5.75
C CYS A 97 5.22 3.76 6.21
N VAL A 98 6.20 4.05 5.35
CA VAL A 98 7.63 3.98 5.71
C VAL A 98 7.98 5.02 6.78
N TRP A 99 7.47 6.24 6.69
CA TRP A 99 7.63 7.25 7.76
C TRP A 99 7.12 6.74 9.11
N PHE A 100 5.97 6.07 9.12
CA PHE A 100 5.42 5.48 10.34
C PHE A 100 6.29 4.33 10.89
N ILE A 101 6.74 3.41 10.03
CA ILE A 101 7.64 2.32 10.45
C ILE A 101 8.95 2.88 11.02
N ALA A 102 9.54 3.86 10.35
CA ALA A 102 10.74 4.55 10.81
C ALA A 102 10.51 5.20 12.18
N TYR A 103 9.37 5.87 12.37
CA TYR A 103 9.00 6.45 13.67
C TYR A 103 8.93 5.38 14.76
N VAL A 104 8.22 4.28 14.53
CA VAL A 104 8.09 3.17 15.49
C VAL A 104 9.46 2.57 15.85
N TRP A 105 10.39 2.50 14.91
CA TRP A 105 11.75 1.99 15.15
C TRP A 105 12.65 2.97 15.90
N VAL A 106 12.46 4.28 15.71
CA VAL A 106 13.27 5.32 16.36
C VAL A 106 12.82 5.55 17.80
N VAL A 107 11.52 5.44 18.09
CA VAL A 107 10.95 5.69 19.42
C VAL A 107 11.63 4.91 20.57
N PRO A 108 11.91 3.59 20.46
CA PRO A 108 12.63 2.86 21.51
C PRO A 108 14.05 3.35 21.77
N ASN A 109 14.71 3.94 20.77
CA ASN A 109 16.11 4.34 20.83
C ASN A 109 16.30 5.79 21.30
N LEU A 110 15.48 6.72 20.81
CA LEU A 110 15.58 8.16 21.12
C LEU A 110 14.55 8.64 22.16
N GLY A 111 13.58 7.79 22.50
CA GLY A 111 12.45 8.16 23.34
C GLY A 111 11.35 8.89 22.57
N TYR A 112 10.13 8.86 23.12
CA TYR A 112 8.92 9.39 22.48
C TYR A 112 8.98 10.90 22.20
N LEU A 113 9.53 11.71 23.13
CA LEU A 113 9.61 13.18 22.99
C LEU A 113 10.47 13.60 21.79
N ILE A 114 11.73 13.14 21.76
CA ILE A 114 12.70 13.51 20.73
C ILE A 114 12.22 12.99 19.37
N SER A 115 11.69 11.77 19.33
CA SER A 115 11.15 11.18 18.11
C SER A 115 9.98 12.01 17.56
N THR A 116 9.04 12.42 18.40
CA THR A 116 7.87 13.21 17.98
C THR A 116 8.27 14.61 17.51
N LEU A 117 9.20 15.25 18.21
CA LEU A 117 9.73 16.57 17.84
C LEU A 117 10.49 16.59 16.52
N ILE A 118 11.06 15.45 16.08
CA ILE A 118 11.72 15.33 14.78
C ILE A 118 10.71 14.95 13.69
N PHE A 119 9.92 13.91 13.92
CA PHE A 119 9.07 13.34 12.88
C PHE A 119 7.87 14.22 12.52
N LEU A 120 7.26 14.90 13.50
CA LEU A 120 6.06 15.68 13.24
C LEU A 120 6.37 16.92 12.37
N PRO A 121 7.43 17.71 12.63
CA PRO A 121 7.90 18.74 11.70
C PRO A 121 8.39 18.17 10.36
N ALA A 122 9.12 17.06 10.35
CA ALA A 122 9.60 16.45 9.11
C ALA A 122 8.44 16.02 8.18
N LEU A 123 7.38 15.43 8.75
CA LEU A 123 6.16 15.08 8.03
C LEU A 123 5.38 16.31 7.58
N ALA A 124 5.30 17.36 8.40
CA ALA A 124 4.67 18.63 8.00
C ALA A 124 5.40 19.26 6.80
N TYR A 125 6.73 19.26 6.82
CA TYR A 125 7.54 19.69 5.68
C TYR A 125 7.25 18.84 4.43
N ARG A 126 7.21 17.51 4.59
CA ARG A 126 6.97 16.58 3.48
C ARG A 126 5.56 16.70 2.89
N ALA A 127 4.57 17.04 3.71
CA ALA A 127 3.20 17.32 3.30
C ALA A 127 3.05 18.65 2.52
N GLY A 128 4.12 19.45 2.43
CA GLY A 128 4.15 20.71 1.68
C GLY A 128 4.07 21.96 2.55
N TYR A 129 4.03 21.83 3.88
CA TYR A 129 4.04 22.98 4.79
C TYR A 129 5.48 23.47 5.01
N HIS A 130 5.99 24.25 4.06
CA HIS A 130 7.36 24.77 4.09
C HIS A 130 7.56 26.05 4.92
N ASN A 131 6.48 26.64 5.45
CA ASN A 131 6.57 27.88 6.21
C ASN A 131 7.19 27.65 7.60
N LYS A 132 8.18 28.47 7.99
CA LYS A 132 8.83 28.42 9.31
C LYS A 132 7.82 28.46 10.46
N LYS A 133 6.73 29.22 10.33
CA LYS A 133 5.64 29.29 11.33
C LYS A 133 4.92 27.94 11.51
N MET A 134 4.69 27.22 10.42
CA MET A 134 4.06 25.89 10.48
C MET A 134 4.99 24.87 11.14
N MET A 135 6.30 24.98 10.91
CA MET A 135 7.28 24.12 11.55
C MET A 135 7.32 24.32 13.08
N THR A 136 7.23 25.57 13.54
CA THR A 136 7.18 25.87 14.97
C THR A 136 5.87 25.40 15.61
N TYR A 137 4.73 25.54 14.91
CA TYR A 137 3.47 25.00 15.41
C TYR A 137 3.47 23.47 15.45
N ALA A 138 4.06 22.82 14.45
CA ALA A 138 4.26 21.37 14.44
C ALA A 138 5.08 20.91 15.65
N ALA A 139 6.24 21.53 15.89
CA ALA A 139 7.07 21.22 17.04
C ALA A 139 6.35 21.49 18.37
N GLY A 140 5.63 22.62 18.48
CA GLY A 140 4.85 22.98 19.66
C GLY A 140 3.73 21.98 19.95
N ILE A 141 2.97 21.55 18.93
CA ILE A 141 1.94 20.52 19.07
C ILE A 141 2.57 19.19 19.48
N GLY A 142 3.68 18.78 18.84
CA GLY A 142 4.39 17.56 19.19
C GLY A 142 4.85 17.55 20.65
N PHE A 143 5.37 18.68 21.12
CA PHE A 143 5.72 18.87 22.53
C PHE A 143 4.49 18.77 23.44
N SER A 144 3.42 19.51 23.14
CA SER A 144 2.19 19.52 23.94
C SER A 144 1.57 18.14 24.05
N ILE A 145 1.50 17.37 22.96
CA ILE A 145 1.02 15.98 22.96
C ILE A 145 1.86 15.17 23.94
N VAL A 146 3.18 15.22 23.84
CA VAL A 146 4.05 14.42 24.71
C VAL A 146 3.89 14.80 26.18
N VAL A 147 3.81 16.09 26.50
CA VAL A 147 3.64 16.55 27.89
C VAL A 147 2.29 16.12 28.45
N ILE A 148 1.21 16.28 27.69
CA ILE A 148 -0.15 15.91 28.12
C ILE A 148 -0.28 14.40 28.33
N PHE A 149 0.28 13.58 27.43
CA PHE A 149 0.15 12.12 27.51
C PHE A 149 1.17 11.45 28.44
N LYS A 150 2.23 12.17 28.85
CA LYS A 150 3.22 11.69 29.83
C LYS A 150 2.89 12.10 31.27
N SER A 151 2.14 13.18 31.46
CA SER A 151 1.66 13.65 32.78
C SER A 151 0.49 12.80 33.26
#